data_AF-A0A941Z1S0-F1
#
_entry.id   AF-A0A941Z1S0-F1
#
_cell.length_a   1.000
_cell.length_b   1.000
_cell.length_c   1.000
_cell.angle_alpha   90.00
_cell.angle_beta   90.00
_cell.angle_gamma   90.00
#
_symmetry.space_group_name_H-M   'P 1'
#
loop_
_entity.id
_entity.type
_entity.pdbx_description
1 polymer ?
#
loop_
_entity_poly.entity_id
_entity_poly.type
_entity_poly.pdbx_seq_one_letter_code
_entity_poly.pdbx_strand_id
1 'polypeptide(L)' 'MSRLTITLSEARYKALKEAAVQRDKTIGQLIDESLDFYGIKSRADARDLVRRARAHGKLPDDQALAVAQEHVQAVRRKS' A
#
# COMPACT_ATOMS: atom_id res chain seq x y z
N MET A 1 -10.63 9.29 6.81
CA MET A 1 -9.62 9.94 5.95
C MET A 1 -9.04 11.14 6.68
N SER A 2 -7.72 11.26 6.78
CA SER A 2 -7.06 12.48 7.23
C SER A 2 -6.97 13.47 6.07
N ARG A 3 -7.09 14.78 6.35
CA ARG A 3 -6.94 15.82 5.33
C ARG A 3 -5.46 16.07 5.07
N LEU A 4 -5.03 15.92 3.82
CA LEU A 4 -3.67 16.23 3.36
C LEU A 4 -3.71 17.46 2.44
N THR A 5 -2.74 18.36 2.59
CA THR A 5 -2.51 19.47 1.66
C THR A 5 -1.17 19.23 0.97
N ILE A 6 -1.16 19.26 -0.36
CA ILE A 6 0.03 19.10 -1.19
C ILE A 6 0.20 20.32 -2.08
N THR A 7 1.45 20.69 -2.36
CA THR A 7 1.77 21.75 -3.32
C THR A 7 2.09 21.14 -4.66
N LEU A 8 1.39 21.58 -5.71
CA LEU A 8 1.61 21.17 -7.09
C LEU A 8 1.94 22.39 -7.93
N SER A 9 2.71 22.22 -9.01
CA SER A 9 2.79 23.27 -10.03
C SER A 9 1.44 23.44 -10.72
N GLU A 10 1.16 24.65 -11.21
CA GLU A 10 -0.12 24.96 -11.87
C GLU A 10 -0.39 24.02 -13.07
N ALA A 11 0.64 23.72 -13.86
CA ALA A 11 0.56 22.79 -14.97
C ALA A 11 0.15 21.37 -14.53
N ARG A 12 0.71 20.87 -13.41
CA ARG A 12 0.34 19.55 -12.87
C ARG A 12 -1.07 19.54 -12.30
N TYR A 13 -1.50 20.62 -11.66
CA TYR A 13 -2.87 20.75 -11.16
C TYR A 13 -3.89 20.68 -12.30
N LYS A 14 -3.64 21.41 -13.41
CA LYS A 14 -4.51 21.38 -14.60
C LYS A 14 -4.58 19.98 -15.22
N ALA A 15 -3.43 19.34 -15.45
CA ALA A 15 -3.37 17.98 -15.98
C ALA A 15 -4.09 16.96 -15.09
N LEU A 16 -3.95 17.07 -13.77
CA LEU A 16 -4.63 16.20 -12.81
C LEU A 16 -6.15 16.41 -12.83
N LYS A 17 -6.61 17.66 -12.94
CA LYS A 17 -8.02 18.00 -13.04
C LYS A 17 -8.64 17.43 -14.32
N GLU A 18 -7.95 17.56 -15.44
CA GLU A 18 -8.38 16.99 -16.74
C GLU A 18 -8.47 15.47 -16.68
N ALA A 19 -7.44 14.80 -16.13
CA ALA A 19 -7.42 13.36 -15.98
C ALA A 19 -8.54 12.83 -15.06
N ALA A 20 -8.87 13.57 -14.00
CA ALA A 20 -9.96 13.24 -13.08
C ALA A 20 -11.32 13.30 -13.78
N VAL A 21 -11.56 14.36 -14.56
CA VAL A 21 -12.79 14.50 -15.38
C VAL A 21 -12.88 13.41 -16.44
N GLN A 22 -11.78 13.13 -17.15
CA GLN A 22 -11.75 12.08 -18.18
C GLN A 22 -12.10 10.69 -17.64
N ARG A 23 -11.76 10.42 -16.38
CA ARG A 23 -11.99 9.14 -15.71
C ARG A 23 -13.28 9.10 -14.89
N ASP A 24 -14.08 10.17 -14.92
CA ASP A 24 -15.29 10.35 -14.12
C ASP A 24 -15.06 10.10 -12.61
N LYS A 25 -13.96 10.66 -12.08
CA LYS A 25 -13.55 10.49 -10.68
C LYS A 25 -13.19 11.82 -10.04
N THR A 26 -13.27 11.87 -8.72
CA THR A 26 -12.71 13.00 -7.97
C THR A 26 -11.17 12.95 -8.01
N ILE A 27 -10.53 14.13 -7.88
CA ILE A 27 -9.07 14.20 -7.76
C ILE A 27 -8.57 13.33 -6.59
N GLY A 28 -9.30 13.30 -5.47
CA GLY A 28 -8.96 12.47 -4.32
C GLY A 28 -8.94 10.98 -4.64
N GLN A 29 -10.02 10.46 -5.25
CA GLN A 29 -10.08 9.06 -5.68
C GLN A 29 -8.99 8.71 -6.70
N LEU A 30 -8.71 9.63 -7.63
CA LEU A 30 -7.66 9.41 -8.62
C LEU A 30 -6.26 9.35 -7.97
N ILE A 31 -6.01 10.18 -6.95
CA ILE A 31 -4.77 10.13 -6.16
C ILE A 31 -4.70 8.82 -5.38
N ASP A 32 -5.76 8.43 -4.67
CA ASP A 32 -5.80 7.20 -3.87
C ASP A 32 -5.50 5.96 -4.74
N GLU A 33 -6.16 5.84 -5.90
CA GLU A 33 -5.89 4.76 -6.85
C GLU A 33 -4.46 4.79 -7.40
N SER A 34 -3.90 5.98 -7.59
CA SER A 34 -2.51 6.13 -8.04
C SER A 34 -1.53 5.69 -6.94
N LEU A 35 -1.80 6.02 -5.68
CA LEU A 35 -1.00 5.58 -4.54
C LEU A 35 -1.02 4.05 -4.40
N ASP A 36 -2.20 3.45 -4.58
CA ASP A 36 -2.36 1.98 -4.61
C ASP A 36 -1.60 1.35 -5.79
N PHE A 37 -1.68 1.96 -6.98
CA PHE A 37 -0.95 1.51 -8.17
C PHE A 37 0.57 1.56 -7.98
N TYR A 38 1.09 2.61 -7.33
CA TYR A 38 2.50 2.69 -6.95
C TYR A 38 2.90 1.78 -5.78
N GLY A 39 1.94 1.01 -5.24
CA GLY A 39 2.19 0.08 -4.14
C GLY A 39 2.45 0.78 -2.80
N ILE A 40 2.05 2.05 -2.66
CA ILE A 40 2.16 2.81 -1.42
C ILE A 40 1.04 2.35 -0.49
N LYS A 41 1.25 1.19 0.12
CA LYS A 41 0.31 0.56 1.05
C LYS A 41 0.51 1.10 2.45
N SER A 42 -0.58 1.23 3.20
CA SER A 42 -0.49 1.58 4.60
C SER A 42 0.12 0.42 5.41
N ARG A 43 0.68 0.72 6.59
CA ARG A 43 1.10 -0.32 7.54
C ARG A 43 -0.08 -1.20 7.98
N ALA A 44 -1.32 -0.71 7.89
CA ALA A 44 -2.52 -1.48 8.17
C ALA A 44 -2.78 -2.54 7.09
N ASP A 45 -2.63 -2.20 5.81
CA ASP A 45 -2.82 -3.13 4.69
C ASP A 45 -1.79 -4.28 4.72
N ALA A 46 -0.55 -3.97 5.11
CA ALA A 46 0.47 -5.00 5.32
C ALA A 46 0.08 -5.98 6.43
N ARG A 47 -0.49 -5.47 7.55
CA ARG A 47 -0.99 -6.33 8.64
C ARG A 47 -2.17 -7.19 8.18
N ASP A 48 -3.09 -6.64 7.40
CA ASP A 48 -4.25 -7.39 6.90
C ASP A 48 -3.87 -8.41 5.83
N LEU A 49 -2.85 -8.14 5.02
CA LEU A 49 -2.26 -9.15 4.14
C LEU A 49 -1.71 -10.34 4.94
N VAL A 50 -0.92 -10.07 5.99
CA VAL A 50 -0.37 -11.13 6.86
C VAL A 50 -1.49 -11.88 7.58
N ARG A 51 -2.51 -11.18 8.06
CA ARG A 51 -3.66 -11.79 8.73
C ARG A 51 -4.41 -12.75 7.81
N ARG A 52 -4.69 -12.34 6.56
CA ARG A 52 -5.32 -13.21 5.56
C ARG A 52 -4.45 -14.41 5.21
N ALA A 53 -3.14 -14.19 5.02
CA ALA A 53 -2.20 -15.27 4.75
C ALA A 53 -2.16 -16.30 5.90
N ARG A 54 -2.24 -15.85 7.16
CA ARG A 54 -2.36 -16.75 8.33
C ARG A 54 -3.68 -17.52 8.35
N ALA A 55 -4.81 -16.84 8.12
CA ALA A 55 -6.13 -17.46 8.13
C ALA A 55 -6.29 -18.55 7.04
N HIS A 56 -5.62 -18.38 5.90
CA HIS A 56 -5.62 -19.35 4.79
C HIS A 56 -4.41 -20.29 4.78
N GLY A 57 -3.47 -20.09 5.70
CA GLY A 57 -2.28 -20.92 5.83
C GLY A 57 -2.62 -22.25 6.46
N LYS A 58 -2.28 -23.35 5.79
CA LYS A 58 -2.36 -24.71 6.36
C LYS A 58 -1.19 -25.02 7.29
N LEU A 59 -0.35 -24.03 7.62
CA LEU A 59 0.78 -24.20 8.52
C LEU A 59 0.31 -24.01 9.96
N PRO A 60 0.63 -24.95 10.87
CA PRO A 60 0.44 -24.73 12.30
C PRO A 60 1.32 -23.58 12.80
N ASP A 61 0.88 -22.93 13.89
CA ASP A 61 1.43 -21.66 14.38
C ASP A 61 2.94 -21.70 14.66
N ASP A 62 3.43 -22.85 15.15
CA ASP A 62 4.85 -23.10 15.44
C ASP A 62 5.72 -23.06 14.18
N GLN A 63 5.28 -23.73 13.11
CA GLN A 63 5.97 -23.73 11.83
C GLN A 63 5.89 -22.36 11.15
N ALA A 64 4.76 -21.66 11.26
CA ALA A 64 4.60 -20.32 10.70
C ALA A 64 5.54 -19.30 11.37
N LEU A 65 5.72 -19.41 12.69
CA LEU A 65 6.63 -18.55 13.44
C LEU A 65 8.10 -18.82 13.09
N ALA A 66 8.48 -20.09 12.95
CA ALA A 66 9.84 -20.48 12.56
C ALA A 66 10.23 -19.88 11.20
N VAL A 67 9.37 -20.02 10.18
CA VAL A 67 9.59 -19.46 8.83
C VAL A 67 9.69 -17.93 8.87
N ALA A 68 8.83 -17.27 9.65
CA ALA A 68 8.87 -15.81 9.78
C ALA A 68 10.19 -15.31 10.40
N GLN A 69 10.69 -15.99 11.43
CA GLN A 69 11.96 -15.65 12.07
C GLN A 69 13.16 -15.87 11.14
N GLU A 70 13.15 -16.96 10.35
CA GLU A 70 14.18 -17.23 9.35
C GLU A 70 14.28 -16.10 8.31
N HIS A 71 13.16 -15.67 7.74
CA HIS A 71 13.14 -14.55 6.79
C HIS A 71 13.64 -13.23 7.40
N VAL A 72 13.24 -12.92 8.64
CA VAL A 72 13.71 -11.71 9.34
C VAL A 72 15.22 -11.76 9.57
N GLN A 73 15.77 -12.91 9.96
CA GLN A 73 17.21 -13.07 10.13
C GLN A 73 17.96 -12.96 8.80
N ALA A 74 17.43 -13.52 7.72
CA ALA A 74 18.03 -13.45 6.39
C ALA A 74 18.14 -12.02 5.87
N VAL A 75 17.09 -11.19 6.06
CA VAL A 75 17.12 -9.77 5.68
C VAL A 75 18.14 -9.01 6.54
N ARG A 76 18.17 -9.27 7.85
CA ARG A 76 19.10 -8.60 8.78
C ARG A 76 20.56 -8.95 8.54
N ARG A 77 20.88 -10.17 8.06
CA ARG A 77 22.25 -10.56 7.68
C ARG A 77 22.73 -9.95 6.36
N LYS A 78 21.81 -9.45 5.53
CA LYS A 78 22.11 -8.82 4.24
C LYS A 78 22.24 -7.29 4.31
N SER A 79 21.93 -6.68 5.46
CA SER A 79 22.20 -5.27 5.77
C SER A 79 23.48 -5.15 6.58
#